data_AF-A0A951WP58-F1
#
_entry.id   AF-A0A951WP58-F1
#
_cell.length_a   1.000
_cell.length_b   1.000
_cell.length_c   1.000
_cell.angle_alpha   90.00
_cell.angle_beta   90.00
_cell.angle_gamma   90.00
#
_symmetry.space_group_name_H-M   'P 1'
#
loop_
_entity.id
_entity.type
_entity.pdbx_description
1 polymer ?
#
loop_
_entity_poly.entity_id
_entity_poly.type
_entity_poly.pdbx_seq_one_letter_code
_entity_poly.pdbx_strand_id
1 'polypeptide(L)' 'ILNQVILRDKGRCSFQKNDRRCNHRRFLNIHHIKPVKDGGQNTVENLAILCETHHIYLHNREEIERSLALIRRLKGLE' A
#
# COMPACT_ATOMS: atom_id res chain seq x y z
N ILE A 1 3.97 -10.76 13.61
CA ILE A 1 3.28 -10.19 12.44
C ILE A 1 4.26 -9.95 11.27
N LEU A 2 5.30 -9.11 11.42
CA LEU A 2 6.26 -8.81 10.34
C LEU A 2 6.83 -10.04 9.62
N ASN A 3 7.37 -11.01 10.37
CA ASN A 3 7.91 -12.23 9.79
C ASN A 3 6.87 -13.02 8.97
N GLN A 4 5.61 -13.03 9.39
CA GLN A 4 4.53 -13.73 8.69
C GLN A 4 4.24 -13.07 7.33
N VAL A 5 4.21 -11.73 7.28
CA VAL A 5 4.04 -10.97 6.04
C VAL A 5 5.21 -11.24 5.08
N ILE A 6 6.45 -11.23 5.59
CA ILE A 6 7.65 -11.50 4.80
C ILE A 6 7.62 -12.92 4.21
N LEU A 7 7.23 -13.91 5.02
CA LEU A 7 7.11 -15.30 4.58
C LEU A 7 6.01 -15.47 3.52
N ARG A 8 4.82 -14.90 3.74
CA ARG A 8 3.70 -14.88 2.77
C ARG A 8 4.17 -14.31 1.42
N ASP A 9 4.87 -13.19 1.49
CA ASP A 9 5.29 -12.45 0.31
C ASP A 9 6.62 -12.96 -0.26
N LYS A 10 7.21 -13.99 0.35
CA LYS A 10 8.48 -14.64 -0.06
C LYS A 10 9.63 -13.63 -0.18
N GLY A 11 9.68 -12.64 0.71
CA GLY A 11 10.69 -11.58 0.69
C GLY A 11 10.77 -10.81 -0.63
N ARG A 12 9.63 -10.57 -1.28
CA ARG A 12 9.52 -9.91 -2.58
C ARG A 12 8.45 -8.82 -2.50
N CYS A 13 8.68 -7.69 -3.16
CA CYS A 13 7.69 -6.63 -3.28
C CYS A 13 6.33 -7.19 -3.75
N SER A 14 5.27 -6.85 -3.02
CA SER A 14 3.91 -7.36 -3.26
C SER A 14 3.12 -6.52 -4.25
N PHE A 15 3.69 -5.40 -4.72
CA PHE A 15 3.08 -4.59 -5.75
C PHE A 15 2.85 -5.40 -7.04
N GLN A 16 1.62 -5.31 -7.56
CA GLN A 16 1.20 -5.90 -8.81
C GLN A 16 0.67 -4.83 -9.75
N LYS A 17 1.00 -4.96 -11.03
CA LYS A 17 0.44 -4.16 -12.12
C LYS A 17 0.13 -5.10 -13.27
N ASN A 18 -1.15 -5.15 -13.65
CA ASN A 18 -1.68 -6.18 -14.53
C ASN A 18 -1.30 -7.57 -13.99
N ASP A 19 -0.91 -8.51 -14.86
CA ASP A 19 -0.52 -9.87 -14.46
C ASP A 19 0.94 -9.99 -14.00
N ARG A 20 1.61 -8.86 -13.67
CA ARG A 20 3.02 -8.83 -13.29
C ARG A 20 3.21 -8.30 -11.87
N ARG A 21 3.90 -9.09 -11.06
CA ARG A 21 4.38 -8.70 -9.73
C ARG A 21 5.81 -8.15 -9.81
N CYS A 22 6.11 -7.09 -9.07
CA CYS A 22 7.46 -6.54 -8.97
C CYS A 22 8.46 -7.60 -8.49
N ASN A 23 9.64 -7.72 -9.13
CA ASN A 23 10.66 -8.73 -8.80
C ASN A 23 11.66 -8.29 -7.72
N HIS A 24 11.57 -7.07 -7.20
CA HIS A 24 12.51 -6.56 -6.18
C HIS A 24 12.38 -7.32 -4.86
N ARG A 25 13.53 -7.62 -4.24
CA ARG A 25 13.66 -8.39 -3.00
C ARG A 25 14.48 -7.68 -1.90
N ARG A 26 14.92 -6.45 -2.17
CA ARG A 26 15.74 -5.63 -1.27
C ARG A 26 15.06 -4.29 -1.03
N PHE A 27 15.48 -3.61 0.05
CA PHE A 27 14.93 -2.32 0.45
C PHE A 27 13.40 -2.37 0.56
N LEU A 28 12.92 -3.41 1.24
CA LEU A 28 11.49 -3.66 1.43
C LEU A 28 11.01 -2.95 2.70
N ASN A 29 9.90 -2.25 2.57
CA ASN A 29 9.21 -1.51 3.62
C ASN A 29 7.85 -2.15 3.89
N ILE A 30 7.38 -2.03 5.12
CA ILE A 30 6.01 -2.41 5.48
C ILE A 30 5.07 -1.27 5.13
N HIS A 31 3.96 -1.62 4.50
CA HIS A 31 2.91 -0.71 4.10
C HIS A 31 1.57 -1.20 4.63
N HIS A 32 0.79 -0.29 5.21
CA HIS A 32 -0.59 -0.53 5.63
C HIS A 32 -1.53 -0.27 4.45
N ILE A 33 -2.23 -1.32 3.99
CA ILE A 33 -3.20 -1.23 2.87
C ILE A 33 -4.36 -0.31 3.25
N LYS A 34 -4.93 -0.51 4.44
CA LYS A 34 -5.77 0.48 5.11
C LYS A 34 -4.88 1.33 6.01
N PRO A 35 -4.76 2.65 5.78
CA PRO A 35 -3.91 3.51 6.60
C PRO A 35 -4.30 3.48 8.08
N VAL A 36 -3.29 3.61 8.96
CA VAL A 36 -3.50 3.62 10.42
C VAL A 36 -4.48 4.73 10.85
N LYS A 37 -4.37 5.92 10.25
CA LYS A 37 -5.26 7.07 10.52
C LYS A 37 -6.74 6.79 10.23
N ASP A 38 -7.02 5.82 9.34
CA ASP A 38 -8.38 5.41 8.98
C ASP A 38 -8.83 4.18 9.80
N GLY A 39 -8.06 3.79 10.82
CA GLY A 39 -8.30 2.61 11.66
C GLY A 39 -7.75 1.31 11.07
N GLY A 40 -6.68 1.38 10.28
CA GLY A 40 -5.95 0.20 9.80
C GLY A 40 -5.23 -0.54 10.93
N GLN A 41 -5.42 -1.86 10.99
CA GLN A 41 -4.82 -2.71 12.02
C GLN A 41 -3.47 -3.29 11.58
N ASN A 42 -2.65 -3.72 12.55
CA ASN A 42 -1.39 -4.44 12.30
C ASN A 42 -1.65 -5.95 12.11
N THR A 43 -2.44 -6.32 11.10
CA THR A 43 -2.72 -7.73 10.77
C THR A 43 -1.96 -8.16 9.53
N VAL A 44 -1.80 -9.46 9.30
CA VAL A 44 -1.12 -9.94 8.09
C VAL A 44 -1.88 -9.48 6.84
N GLU A 45 -3.20 -9.48 6.90
CA GLU A 45 -4.10 -9.11 5.80
C GLU A 45 -4.03 -7.63 5.44
N ASN A 46 -3.80 -6.76 6.42
CA ASN A 46 -3.71 -5.31 6.20
C ASN A 46 -2.28 -4.81 5.90
N LEU A 47 -1.28 -5.69 6.00
CA LEU A 47 0.11 -5.33 5.76
C LEU A 47 0.63 -5.94 4.46
N ALA A 48 1.46 -5.18 3.75
CA ALA A 48 2.20 -5.61 2.58
C ALA A 48 3.68 -5.23 2.71
N ILE A 49 4.58 -5.99 2.06
CA ILE A 49 5.96 -5.54 1.84
C ILE A 49 6.12 -4.96 0.44
N LEU A 50 6.73 -3.78 0.35
CA LEU A 50 6.94 -3.07 -0.90
C LEU A 50 8.38 -2.61 -1.02
N CYS A 51 8.96 -2.63 -2.22
CA CYS A 51 10.21 -1.91 -2.43
C CYS A 51 9.96 -0.40 -2.27
N GLU A 52 10.98 0.34 -1.87
CA GLU A 52 10.90 1.80 -1.63
C GLU A 52 10.15 2.57 -2.72
N THR A 53 10.48 2.34 -4.00
CA THR A 53 9.80 2.99 -5.13
C THR A 53 8.29 2.76 -5.14
N HIS A 54 7.83 1.53 -4.88
CA HIS A 54 6.40 1.22 -4.87
C HIS A 54 5.73 1.67 -3.57
N HIS A 55 6.49 1.72 -2.47
CA HIS A 55 5.99 2.27 -1.21
C HIS A 55 5.65 3.76 -1.36
N ILE A 56 6.59 4.55 -1.91
CA ILE A 56 6.38 5.99 -2.19
C ILE A 56 5.25 6.19 -3.21
N TYR A 57 5.24 5.40 -4.29
CA TYR A 57 4.20 5.47 -5.31
C TYR A 57 2.79 5.32 -4.72
N LEU A 58 2.58 4.34 -3.83
CA LEU A 58 1.27 4.13 -3.20
C LEU A 58 0.89 5.27 -2.26
N HIS A 59 1.81 5.77 -1.42
CA HIS A 59 1.53 6.93 -0.57
C HIS A 59 1.09 8.16 -1.37
N ASN A 60 1.82 8.47 -2.44
CA ASN A 60 1.49 9.59 -3.31
C ASN A 60 0.13 9.39 -3.99
N ARG A 61 -0.15 8.18 -4.47
CA ARG A 61 -1.43 7.85 -5.10
C ARG A 61 -2.59 8.03 -4.12
N GLU A 62 -2.46 7.52 -2.89
CA GLU A 62 -3.48 7.68 -1.87
C GLU A 62 -3.72 9.15 -1.49
N GLU A 63 -2.67 9.96 -1.42
CA GLU A 63 -2.79 11.40 -1.16
C GLU A 63 -3.59 12.12 -2.26
N ILE A 64 -3.31 11.78 -3.52
CA ILE A 64 -4.06 12.28 -4.67
C ILE A 64 -5.52 11.83 -4.60
N GLU A 65 -5.78 10.54 -4.36
CA GLU A 65 -7.14 10.00 -4.26
C GLU A 65 -7.94 10.68 -3.14
N ARG A 66 -7.31 10.94 -1.99
CA ARG A 66 -7.92 11.69 -0.87
C ARG A 66 -8.26 13.13 -1.26
N SER A 67 -7.34 13.81 -1.95
CA SER A 67 -7.55 15.19 -2.42
C SER A 67 -8.69 15.26 -3.45
N LEU A 68 -8.75 14.29 -4.37
CA LEU A 68 -9.84 14.18 -5.34
C LEU A 68 -11.19 13.89 -4.68
N ALA A 69 -11.22 13.01 -3.66
CA ALA A 69 -12.44 12.73 -2.90
C ALA A 69 -12.98 13.99 -2.20
N LEU A 70 -12.10 14.79 -1.59
CA LEU A 70 -12.47 16.07 -0.99
C LEU A 70 -13.07 17.03 -2.02
N ILE A 71 -12.44 17.17 -3.20
CA ILE A 71 -12.93 18.05 -4.27
C ILE A 71 -14.32 17.61 -4.76
N ARG A 72 -14.56 16.30 -4.96
CA ARG A 72 -15.87 15.78 -5.37
C ARG A 72 -16.96 16.11 -4.37
N ARG A 73 -16.67 15.93 -3.07
CA ARG A 73 -17.59 16.28 -1.98
C ARG A 73 -17.93 17.76 -1.97
N LEU A 74 -16.93 18.64 -2.09
CA LEU A 74 -17.15 20.10 -2.15
C LEU A 74 -17.97 20.55 -3.36
N LYS A 75 -17.95 19.77 -4.45
CA LYS A 75 -18.73 20.01 -5.67
C LYS A 75 -20.09 19.32 -5.69
N GLY A 76 -20.45 18.54 -4.66
CA GLY A 76 -21.71 17.79 -4.62
C GLY A 76 -21.82 16.67 -5.67
N LEU A 77 -20.70 16.05 -6.05
CA LEU A 77 -20.63 15.01 -7.10
C LEU A 77 -20.60 13.58 -6.53
N GLU A 78 -21.41 13.28 -5.52
CA GLU A 78 -21.49 11.93 -4.91
C GLU A 78 -22.42 10.97 -5.67
#